data_AF-U4PEC7-F1
#
_entry.id   AF-U4PEC7-F1
#
_cell.length_a   1.000
_cell.length_b   1.000
_cell.length_c   1.000
_cell.angle_alpha   90.00
_cell.angle_beta   90.00
_cell.angle_gamma   90.00
#
_symmetry.space_group_name_H-M   'P 1'
#
loop_
_entity.id
_entity.type
_entity.pdbx_description
1 polymer ?
#
loop_
_entity_poly.entity_id
_entity_poly.type
_entity_poly.pdbx_seq_one_letter_code
_entity_poly.pdbx_strand_id
1 'polypeptide(L)'
;MKTLRSIKDLEVCVENSISIRVEFRNWPRLEFKFKSYTTFEDCEGKLSKIGLRASIDHFMDIANRRKLTRIGVYNSNIQFSKKFIHRIFGGLHTFALSCSASFTSLEMVSALESIDKLIFHTRKRRERLDTTMLRNRDIVYAPGVKITLNELLFMNVSMFVQFSSVYLENKETNSFLKHWIYGSNRSLEYFSMQCDTSLNELILFDGLEYEELSSRMVTRYRYKFHPESSFYETASICGGFSILRYDGARATVQLKKFTAYSKIRMIVWH
;
A
#
# COMPACT_ATOMS: atom_id res chain seq x y z
N MET A 1 12.33 -31.30 -22.09
CA MET A 1 12.83 -30.38 -21.04
C MET A 1 13.49 -29.18 -21.72
N LYS A 2 12.71 -28.15 -22.08
CA LYS A 2 13.20 -26.96 -22.80
C LYS A 2 13.37 -25.81 -21.81
N THR A 3 14.63 -25.53 -21.50
CA THR A 3 15.13 -24.46 -20.65
C THR A 3 14.73 -23.10 -21.23
N LEU A 4 13.82 -22.36 -20.59
CA LEU A 4 13.57 -20.96 -20.92
C LEU A 4 14.72 -20.11 -20.39
N ARG A 5 15.66 -19.81 -21.28
CA ARG A 5 16.76 -18.87 -21.07
C ARG A 5 16.20 -17.46 -20.88
N SER A 6 16.50 -16.86 -19.74
CA SER A 6 16.80 -15.43 -19.53
C SER A 6 16.16 -14.44 -20.51
N ILE A 7 15.02 -13.85 -20.13
CA ILE A 7 14.54 -12.60 -20.74
C ILE A 7 15.34 -11.45 -20.11
N LYS A 8 16.46 -11.11 -20.75
CA LYS A 8 17.15 -9.83 -20.59
C LYS A 8 16.66 -8.94 -21.73
N ASP A 9 15.54 -8.25 -21.54
CA ASP A 9 15.16 -7.13 -22.41
C ASP A 9 14.71 -5.96 -21.54
N LEU A 10 15.64 -5.02 -21.38
CA LEU A 10 15.42 -3.66 -20.90
C LEU A 10 14.56 -2.93 -21.95
N GLU A 11 13.24 -3.01 -21.79
CA GLU A 11 12.34 -2.20 -22.62
C GLU A 11 12.05 -0.84 -21.97
N VAL A 12 12.54 0.20 -22.65
CA VAL A 12 12.24 1.63 -22.49
C VAL A 12 10.74 1.86 -22.29
N CYS A 13 10.36 2.60 -21.24
CA CYS A 13 8.99 3.05 -21.01
C CYS A 13 8.58 4.05 -22.12
N VAL A 14 7.73 3.61 -23.05
CA VAL A 14 7.00 4.51 -23.95
C VAL A 14 5.86 5.14 -23.13
N GLU A 15 5.79 6.48 -23.11
CA GLU A 15 4.92 7.30 -22.25
C GLU A 15 3.42 6.95 -22.31
N ASN A 16 2.98 6.19 -23.31
CA ASN A 16 1.58 5.81 -23.53
C ASN A 16 1.37 4.28 -23.51
N SER A 17 1.89 3.57 -22.49
CA SER A 17 1.69 2.13 -22.33
C SER A 17 1.24 1.74 -20.93
N ILE A 18 0.35 0.74 -20.83
CA ILE A 18 -0.01 0.09 -19.57
C ILE A 18 0.89 -1.12 -19.37
N SER A 19 1.46 -1.27 -18.19
CA SER A 19 2.18 -2.50 -17.82
C SER A 19 1.43 -3.22 -16.72
N ILE A 20 1.07 -4.48 -16.96
CA ILE A 20 0.67 -5.44 -15.93
C ILE A 20 1.91 -6.26 -15.59
N ARG A 21 2.37 -6.17 -14.35
CA ARG A 21 3.49 -6.94 -13.81
C ARG A 21 2.97 -8.01 -12.88
N VAL A 22 3.40 -9.24 -13.09
CA VAL A 22 3.12 -10.37 -12.21
C VAL A 22 4.45 -10.90 -11.71
N GLU A 23 4.63 -10.90 -10.39
CA GLU A 23 5.87 -11.32 -9.75
C GLU A 23 5.64 -12.59 -8.92
N PHE A 24 6.61 -13.49 -9.00
CA PHE A 24 6.70 -14.73 -8.24
C PHE A 24 8.00 -14.73 -7.45
N ARG A 25 7.99 -15.26 -6.22
CA ARG A 25 9.19 -15.36 -5.38
C ARG A 25 10.31 -16.13 -6.09
N ASN A 26 11.49 -15.54 -6.22
CA ASN A 26 12.70 -16.16 -6.80
C ASN A 26 12.58 -16.54 -8.30
N TRP A 27 11.63 -15.93 -9.02
CA TRP A 27 11.43 -16.16 -10.45
C TRP A 27 11.50 -14.84 -11.22
N PRO A 28 11.80 -14.88 -12.53
CA PRO A 28 11.73 -13.70 -13.38
C PRO A 28 10.36 -13.03 -13.30
N ARG A 29 10.35 -11.69 -13.30
CA ARG A 29 9.12 -10.91 -13.41
C ARG A 29 8.47 -11.14 -14.77
N LEU A 30 7.16 -11.40 -14.79
CA LEU A 30 6.37 -11.31 -16.00
C LEU A 30 5.89 -9.87 -16.14
N GLU A 31 6.16 -9.25 -17.27
CA GLU A 31 5.63 -7.93 -17.60
C GLU A 31 4.91 -8.00 -18.95
N PHE A 32 3.63 -7.62 -18.91
CA PHE A 32 2.78 -7.52 -20.09
C PHE A 32 2.56 -6.04 -20.36
N LYS A 33 3.04 -5.55 -21.50
CA LYS A 33 2.86 -4.16 -21.91
C LYS A 33 1.80 -4.03 -23.00
N PHE A 34 0.88 -3.10 -22.79
CA PHE A 34 -0.23 -2.79 -23.69
C PHE A 34 -0.09 -1.34 -24.16
N LYS A 35 -0.35 -1.06 -25.45
CA LYS A 35 -0.33 0.31 -25.98
C LYS A 35 -1.61 1.05 -25.55
N SER A 36 -1.57 2.36 -25.32
CA SER A 36 -2.69 3.18 -24.80
C SER A 36 -4.01 3.11 -25.56
N TYR A 37 -4.01 2.58 -26.79
CA TYR A 37 -5.18 2.49 -27.67
C TYR A 37 -5.71 1.07 -27.83
N THR A 38 -5.19 0.08 -27.09
CA THR A 38 -5.70 -1.30 -27.18
C THR A 38 -7.06 -1.41 -26.49
N THR A 39 -8.07 -1.75 -27.27
CA THR A 39 -9.39 -2.18 -26.80
C THR A 39 -9.33 -3.59 -26.20
N PHE A 40 -10.44 -4.07 -25.62
CA PHE A 40 -10.56 -5.41 -25.02
C PHE A 40 -10.03 -6.53 -25.93
N GLU A 41 -10.37 -6.44 -27.22
CA GLU A 41 -10.03 -7.42 -28.26
C GLU A 41 -8.53 -7.36 -28.62
N ASP A 42 -7.96 -6.16 -28.62
CA ASP A 42 -6.54 -5.95 -28.93
C ASP A 42 -5.61 -6.51 -27.85
N CYS A 43 -6.07 -6.53 -26.59
CA CYS A 43 -5.33 -7.15 -25.50
C CYS A 43 -5.31 -8.67 -25.65
N GLU A 44 -6.44 -9.30 -25.97
CA GLU A 44 -6.51 -10.75 -26.18
C GLU A 44 -5.71 -11.22 -27.39
N GLY A 45 -5.77 -10.49 -28.51
CA GLY A 45 -5.05 -10.87 -29.73
C GLY A 45 -3.52 -10.79 -29.63
N LYS A 46 -2.99 -10.01 -28.68
CA LYS A 46 -1.54 -9.80 -28.49
C LYS A 46 -0.92 -10.64 -27.38
N LEU A 47 -1.73 -11.16 -26.47
CA LEU A 47 -1.25 -12.07 -25.44
C LEU A 47 -0.89 -13.40 -26.12
N SER A 48 0.21 -14.03 -25.70
CA SER A 48 0.70 -15.33 -26.21
C SER A 48 -0.45 -16.29 -26.52
N LYS A 49 -0.33 -17.22 -27.49
CA LYS A 49 -1.40 -18.15 -27.94
C LYS A 49 -2.36 -18.73 -26.86
N ILE A 50 -1.93 -18.77 -25.60
CA ILE A 50 -2.65 -19.26 -24.42
C ILE A 50 -3.49 -18.17 -23.67
N GLY A 51 -3.26 -16.88 -23.87
CA GLY A 51 -3.88 -15.77 -23.12
C GLY A 51 -3.19 -15.43 -21.78
N LEU A 52 -3.48 -14.26 -21.21
CA LEU A 52 -2.85 -13.77 -19.96
C LEU A 52 -3.17 -14.66 -18.76
N ARG A 53 -4.44 -15.05 -18.60
CA ARG A 53 -4.87 -15.91 -17.48
C ARG A 53 -4.15 -17.25 -17.51
N ALA A 54 -4.19 -17.94 -18.64
CA ALA A 54 -3.52 -19.23 -18.79
C ALA A 54 -1.98 -19.10 -18.64
N SER A 55 -1.40 -17.96 -19.04
CA SER A 55 0.02 -17.69 -18.76
C SER A 55 0.28 -17.63 -17.26
N ILE A 56 -0.52 -16.85 -16.51
CA ILE A 56 -0.38 -16.75 -15.05
C ILE A 56 -0.55 -18.12 -14.39
N ASP A 57 -1.58 -18.88 -14.75
CA ASP A 57 -1.83 -20.23 -14.23
C ASP A 57 -0.66 -21.17 -14.54
N HIS A 58 -0.16 -21.16 -15.78
CA HIS A 58 0.98 -21.97 -16.18
C HIS A 58 2.25 -21.67 -15.37
N PHE A 59 2.54 -20.38 -15.12
CA PHE A 59 3.68 -20.01 -14.28
C PHE A 59 3.46 -20.35 -12.80
N MET A 60 2.24 -20.25 -12.29
CA MET A 60 1.90 -20.71 -10.94
C MET A 60 2.12 -22.22 -10.79
N ASP A 61 1.71 -23.01 -11.78
CA ASP A 61 1.89 -24.47 -11.82
C ASP A 61 3.37 -24.84 -11.87
N ILE A 62 4.14 -24.22 -12.78
CA ILE A 62 5.59 -24.47 -12.88
C ILE A 62 6.31 -24.08 -11.59
N ALA A 63 5.95 -22.94 -10.99
CA ALA A 63 6.57 -22.47 -9.75
C ALA A 63 6.07 -23.23 -8.51
N ASN A 64 5.07 -24.11 -8.66
CA ASN A 64 4.34 -24.78 -7.58
C ASN A 64 3.87 -23.78 -6.50
N ARG A 65 3.18 -22.71 -6.93
CA ARG A 65 2.70 -21.63 -6.07
C ARG A 65 1.19 -21.50 -6.16
N ARG A 66 0.54 -21.35 -5.00
CA ARG A 66 -0.90 -21.04 -4.90
C ARG A 66 -1.19 -19.54 -4.72
N LYS A 67 -0.15 -18.72 -4.53
CA LYS A 67 -0.25 -17.29 -4.25
C LYS A 67 0.81 -16.53 -5.02
N LEU A 68 0.39 -15.47 -5.70
CA LEU A 68 1.28 -14.52 -6.37
C LEU A 68 1.99 -13.64 -5.34
N THR A 69 3.24 -13.26 -5.63
CA THR A 69 3.96 -12.35 -4.75
C THR A 69 3.44 -10.93 -4.92
N ARG A 70 3.25 -10.50 -6.17
CA ARG A 70 2.73 -9.17 -6.46
C ARG A 70 2.05 -9.11 -7.81
N ILE A 71 0.98 -8.33 -7.85
CA ILE A 71 0.38 -7.83 -9.08
C ILE A 71 0.62 -6.32 -9.11
N GLY A 72 1.15 -5.83 -10.22
CA GLY A 72 1.42 -4.41 -10.46
C GLY A 72 0.69 -3.92 -11.69
N VAL A 73 -0.17 -2.91 -11.57
CA VAL A 73 -0.83 -2.25 -12.71
C VAL A 73 -0.44 -0.78 -12.73
N TYR A 74 0.35 -0.42 -13.73
CA TYR A 74 0.94 0.91 -13.85
C TYR A 74 0.39 1.63 -15.08
N ASN A 75 0.31 2.96 -14.97
CA ASN A 75 -0.04 3.87 -16.06
C ASN A 75 -1.47 3.71 -16.65
N SER A 76 -2.47 3.39 -15.82
CA SER A 76 -3.85 3.17 -16.28
C SER A 76 -4.63 4.48 -16.45
N ASN A 77 -4.32 5.21 -17.53
CA ASN A 77 -5.34 6.09 -18.13
C ASN A 77 -6.47 5.26 -18.77
N ILE A 78 -6.22 3.98 -19.08
CA ILE A 78 -7.25 3.05 -19.57
C ILE A 78 -7.94 2.39 -18.38
N GLN A 79 -9.27 2.33 -18.46
CA GLN A 79 -10.11 1.59 -17.54
C GLN A 79 -10.37 0.18 -18.11
N PHE A 80 -9.83 -0.85 -17.46
CA PHE A 80 -10.26 -2.22 -17.75
C PHE A 80 -11.68 -2.44 -17.27
N SER A 81 -12.49 -3.15 -18.06
CA SER A 81 -13.84 -3.53 -17.64
C SER A 81 -13.78 -4.48 -16.45
N LYS A 82 -14.80 -4.39 -15.58
CA LYS A 82 -14.99 -5.33 -14.46
C LYS A 82 -14.90 -6.79 -14.91
N LYS A 83 -15.54 -7.12 -16.05
CA LYS A 83 -15.51 -8.47 -16.65
C LYS A 83 -14.10 -8.92 -16.99
N PHE A 84 -13.28 -8.04 -17.59
CA PHE A 84 -11.89 -8.35 -17.92
C PHE A 84 -11.10 -8.66 -16.65
N ILE A 85 -11.21 -7.80 -15.64
CA ILE A 85 -10.45 -7.94 -14.39
C ILE A 85 -10.82 -9.25 -13.68
N HIS A 86 -12.11 -9.57 -13.56
CA HIS A 86 -12.55 -10.81 -12.93
C HIS A 86 -12.14 -12.05 -13.73
N ARG A 87 -12.15 -11.98 -15.06
CA ARG A 87 -11.70 -13.09 -15.90
C ARG A 87 -10.21 -13.38 -15.75
N ILE A 88 -9.38 -12.35 -15.64
CA ILE A 88 -7.93 -12.52 -15.53
C ILE A 88 -7.50 -12.81 -14.09
N PHE A 89 -7.98 -12.03 -13.13
CA PHE A 89 -7.50 -12.03 -11.75
C PHE A 89 -8.45 -12.68 -10.75
N GLY A 90 -9.66 -13.05 -11.17
CA GLY A 90 -10.65 -13.73 -10.33
C GLY A 90 -10.08 -14.99 -9.69
N GLY A 91 -10.27 -15.15 -8.39
CA GLY A 91 -9.81 -16.32 -7.63
C GLY A 91 -8.29 -16.39 -7.44
N LEU A 92 -7.53 -15.35 -7.81
CA LEU A 92 -6.10 -15.31 -7.49
C LEU A 92 -5.89 -14.79 -6.07
N HIS A 93 -5.03 -15.48 -5.34
CA HIS A 93 -4.43 -14.95 -4.12
C HIS A 93 -3.17 -14.19 -4.49
N THR A 94 -3.01 -12.96 -3.99
CA THR A 94 -1.75 -12.22 -4.11
C THR A 94 -1.32 -11.69 -2.76
N PHE A 95 -0.02 -11.62 -2.51
CA PHE A 95 0.46 -10.92 -1.32
C PHE A 95 0.29 -9.41 -1.47
N ALA A 96 0.78 -8.84 -2.58
CA ALA A 96 0.72 -7.40 -2.83
C ALA A 96 -0.05 -7.04 -4.10
N LEU A 97 -0.92 -6.04 -4.02
CA LEU A 97 -1.43 -5.31 -5.17
C LEU A 97 -0.79 -3.92 -5.21
N SER A 98 -0.15 -3.61 -6.33
CA SER A 98 0.41 -2.31 -6.63
C SER A 98 -0.35 -1.72 -7.80
N CYS A 99 -0.97 -0.58 -7.61
CA CYS A 99 -1.79 0.02 -8.64
C CYS A 99 -1.71 1.54 -8.60
N SER A 100 -1.90 2.24 -9.70
CA SER A 100 -2.38 3.63 -9.60
C SER A 100 -3.73 3.59 -8.89
N ALA A 101 -4.17 4.60 -8.14
CA ALA A 101 -5.60 4.64 -7.82
C ALA A 101 -6.31 5.04 -9.12
N SER A 102 -6.80 4.09 -9.92
CA SER A 102 -7.70 4.32 -11.05
C SER A 102 -8.94 3.45 -10.86
N PHE A 103 -9.99 3.64 -11.66
CA PHE A 103 -11.20 2.81 -11.56
C PHE A 103 -10.86 1.31 -11.67
N THR A 104 -9.93 0.95 -12.55
CA THR A 104 -9.36 -0.41 -12.68
C THR A 104 -8.90 -0.98 -11.35
N SER A 105 -8.23 -0.17 -10.55
CA SER A 105 -7.58 -0.64 -9.33
C SER A 105 -8.57 -1.03 -8.26
N LEU A 106 -9.74 -0.37 -8.23
CA LEU A 106 -10.86 -0.71 -7.35
C LEU A 106 -11.45 -2.06 -7.75
N GLU A 107 -11.70 -2.25 -9.04
CA GLU A 107 -12.22 -3.52 -9.56
C GLU A 107 -11.22 -4.68 -9.43
N MET A 108 -9.91 -4.38 -9.40
CA MET A 108 -8.89 -5.40 -9.09
C MET A 108 -8.92 -5.83 -7.64
N VAL A 109 -9.10 -4.89 -6.71
CA VAL A 109 -9.22 -5.23 -5.28
C VAL A 109 -10.44 -6.12 -5.04
N SER A 110 -11.56 -5.87 -5.73
CA SER A 110 -12.78 -6.67 -5.60
C SER A 110 -12.70 -8.04 -6.30
N ALA A 111 -11.92 -8.17 -7.37
CA ALA A 111 -11.79 -9.43 -8.11
C ALA A 111 -10.84 -10.45 -7.45
N LEU A 112 -9.85 -9.99 -6.70
CA LEU A 112 -8.86 -10.87 -6.07
C LEU A 112 -9.46 -11.55 -4.83
N GLU A 113 -9.10 -12.82 -4.61
CA GLU A 113 -9.64 -13.60 -3.48
C GLU A 113 -9.05 -13.15 -2.14
N SER A 114 -7.76 -12.81 -2.14
CA SER A 114 -7.09 -12.26 -0.95
C SER A 114 -5.92 -11.38 -1.34
N ILE A 115 -5.72 -10.29 -0.59
CA ILE A 115 -4.61 -9.34 -0.73
C ILE A 115 -4.16 -8.94 0.67
N ASP A 116 -2.89 -9.15 1.00
CA ASP A 116 -2.36 -8.74 2.32
C ASP A 116 -1.91 -7.29 2.29
N LYS A 117 -1.29 -6.87 1.18
CA LYS A 117 -0.67 -5.55 1.01
C LYS A 117 -1.26 -4.78 -0.16
N LEU A 118 -1.67 -3.54 0.08
CA LEU A 118 -2.20 -2.64 -0.94
C LEU A 118 -1.33 -1.39 -1.08
N ILE A 119 -0.87 -1.12 -2.30
CA ILE A 119 0.06 -0.02 -2.61
C ILE A 119 -0.51 0.81 -3.76
N PHE A 120 -0.90 2.05 -3.46
CA PHE A 120 -1.29 3.03 -4.46
C PHE A 120 -0.07 3.86 -4.92
N HIS A 121 0.06 4.08 -6.23
CA HIS A 121 1.18 4.83 -6.83
C HIS A 121 0.82 6.26 -7.26
N THR A 122 -0.43 6.71 -7.05
CA THR A 122 -0.84 8.06 -7.46
C THR A 122 -0.55 9.09 -6.37
N ARG A 123 -0.08 10.27 -6.77
CA ARG A 123 -0.04 11.47 -5.92
C ARG A 123 -1.20 12.43 -6.21
N LYS A 124 -1.99 12.16 -7.26
CA LYS A 124 -3.13 13.01 -7.61
C LYS A 124 -4.23 12.83 -6.56
N ARG A 125 -4.65 13.95 -5.97
CA ARG A 125 -5.75 14.03 -5.00
C ARG A 125 -7.00 13.37 -5.59
N ARG A 126 -7.56 12.40 -4.86
CA ARG A 126 -8.87 11.82 -5.17
C ARG A 126 -9.88 12.17 -4.11
N GLU A 127 -11.11 12.42 -4.56
CA GLU A 127 -12.18 12.85 -3.69
C GLU A 127 -12.69 11.72 -2.80
N ARG A 128 -12.83 10.48 -3.31
CA ARG A 128 -13.27 9.32 -2.54
C ARG A 128 -12.73 8.01 -3.12
N LEU A 129 -12.05 7.21 -2.30
CA LEU A 129 -11.87 5.77 -2.53
C LEU A 129 -12.89 5.07 -1.63
N ASP A 130 -13.46 3.94 -2.07
CA ASP A 130 -14.20 3.08 -1.15
C ASP A 130 -13.20 2.46 -0.17
N THR A 131 -13.13 3.03 1.02
CA THR A 131 -12.17 2.65 2.07
C THR A 131 -12.48 1.31 2.71
N THR A 132 -13.65 0.73 2.45
CA THR A 132 -13.94 -0.67 2.85
C THR A 132 -12.91 -1.64 2.25
N MET A 133 -12.35 -1.30 1.09
CA MET A 133 -11.29 -2.05 0.41
C MET A 133 -9.95 -2.06 1.16
N LEU A 134 -9.76 -1.11 2.09
CA LEU A 134 -8.56 -1.01 2.91
C LEU A 134 -8.65 -1.89 4.17
N ARG A 135 -9.83 -2.43 4.48
CA ARG A 135 -10.04 -3.29 5.66
C ARG A 135 -9.33 -4.63 5.49
N ASN A 136 -8.88 -5.19 6.61
CA ASN A 136 -8.21 -6.50 6.67
C ASN A 136 -7.02 -6.59 5.71
N ARG A 137 -6.25 -5.51 5.62
CA ARG A 137 -4.96 -5.48 4.96
C ARG A 137 -3.91 -5.40 6.05
N ASP A 138 -2.80 -6.11 5.86
CA ASP A 138 -1.66 -5.99 6.75
C ASP A 138 -0.99 -4.63 6.52
N ILE A 139 -0.74 -4.28 5.25
CA ILE A 139 -0.01 -3.05 4.89
C ILE A 139 -0.80 -2.23 3.87
N VAL A 140 -1.03 -0.96 4.17
CA VAL A 140 -1.68 0.01 3.29
C VAL A 140 -0.76 1.20 3.03
N TYR A 141 -0.41 1.38 1.75
CA TYR A 141 0.28 2.57 1.25
C TYR A 141 -0.68 3.33 0.32
N ALA A 142 -1.24 4.45 0.76
CA ALA A 142 -2.36 5.12 0.12
C ALA A 142 -2.12 6.61 -0.16
N PRO A 143 -1.08 6.99 -0.93
CA PRO A 143 -0.86 8.38 -1.29
C PRO A 143 -2.04 8.97 -2.07
N GLY A 144 -2.42 10.21 -1.76
CA GLY A 144 -3.46 10.96 -2.46
C GLY A 144 -4.90 10.43 -2.30
N VAL A 145 -5.11 9.41 -1.46
CA VAL A 145 -6.43 8.86 -1.13
C VAL A 145 -7.00 9.59 0.08
N LYS A 146 -8.22 10.13 -0.04
CA LYS A 146 -8.94 10.70 1.11
C LYS A 146 -9.40 9.61 2.07
N ILE A 147 -8.96 9.72 3.32
CA ILE A 147 -9.28 8.80 4.41
C ILE A 147 -9.75 9.64 5.59
N THR A 148 -10.99 9.45 5.99
CA THR A 148 -11.59 10.06 7.19
C THR A 148 -11.09 9.38 8.45
N LEU A 149 -11.25 10.03 9.60
CA LEU A 149 -10.92 9.45 10.90
C LEU A 149 -11.59 8.08 11.10
N ASN A 150 -12.89 7.97 10.81
CA ASN A 150 -13.63 6.73 10.97
C ASN A 150 -13.02 5.60 10.14
N GLU A 151 -12.68 5.88 8.87
CA GLU A 151 -12.07 4.88 7.99
C GLU A 151 -10.71 4.44 8.51
N LEU A 152 -9.91 5.37 9.05
CA LEU A 152 -8.64 5.05 9.71
C LEU A 152 -8.81 4.18 10.97
N LEU A 153 -9.83 4.43 11.76
CA LEU A 153 -10.12 3.64 12.97
C LEU A 153 -10.66 2.24 12.67
N PHE A 154 -11.30 2.06 11.51
CA PHE A 154 -11.77 0.74 11.04
C PHE A 154 -10.69 -0.06 10.28
N MET A 155 -9.58 0.56 9.90
CA MET A 155 -8.47 -0.10 9.22
C MET A 155 -7.61 -0.87 10.24
N ASN A 156 -7.94 -2.14 10.50
CA ASN A 156 -7.07 -3.03 11.26
C ASN A 156 -5.84 -3.44 10.43
N VAL A 157 -4.85 -2.56 10.37
CA VAL A 157 -3.60 -2.70 9.60
C VAL A 157 -2.39 -2.71 10.54
N SER A 158 -1.30 -3.38 10.15
CA SER A 158 -0.02 -3.27 10.85
C SER A 158 0.79 -2.05 10.41
N MET A 159 0.67 -1.68 9.14
CA MET A 159 1.41 -0.56 8.58
C MET A 159 0.51 0.33 7.72
N PHE A 160 0.39 1.60 8.11
CA PHE A 160 -0.32 2.62 7.34
C PHE A 160 0.61 3.76 6.93
N VAL A 161 0.65 4.04 5.63
CA VAL A 161 1.44 5.14 5.09
C VAL A 161 0.65 5.94 4.06
N GLN A 162 0.56 7.24 4.30
CA GLN A 162 -0.15 8.18 3.45
C GLN A 162 0.70 9.43 3.22
N PHE A 163 0.80 9.81 1.95
CA PHE A 163 1.51 11.00 1.49
C PHE A 163 0.62 11.81 0.56
N SER A 164 0.94 13.10 0.39
CA SER A 164 0.20 14.06 -0.45
C SER A 164 -1.28 14.23 -0.10
N SER A 165 -1.63 15.43 0.39
CA SER A 165 -2.98 15.93 0.75
C SER A 165 -3.39 15.82 2.24
N VAL A 166 -3.96 16.91 2.79
CA VAL A 166 -4.61 16.98 4.12
C VAL A 166 -5.77 16.00 4.17
N TYR A 167 -5.81 15.18 5.22
CA TYR A 167 -7.02 14.43 5.54
C TYR A 167 -7.46 14.53 6.98
N LEU A 168 -6.53 14.59 7.94
CA LEU A 168 -6.88 14.81 9.34
C LEU A 168 -6.33 16.14 9.83
N GLU A 169 -7.21 16.96 10.40
CA GLU A 169 -6.83 18.14 11.17
C GLU A 169 -6.17 17.74 12.50
N ASN A 170 -5.60 18.72 13.22
CA ASN A 170 -5.00 18.48 14.54
C ASN A 170 -5.98 17.80 15.50
N LYS A 171 -7.26 18.21 15.50
CA LYS A 171 -8.30 17.60 16.35
C LYS A 171 -8.60 16.16 15.95
N GLU A 172 -8.70 15.87 14.66
CA GLU A 172 -8.95 14.50 14.19
C GLU A 172 -7.76 13.58 14.45
N THR A 173 -6.54 14.12 14.36
CA THR A 173 -5.32 13.39 14.69
C THR A 173 -5.23 13.13 16.20
N ASN A 174 -5.61 14.09 17.06
CA ASN A 174 -5.76 13.88 18.50
C ASN A 174 -6.79 12.78 18.80
N SER A 175 -7.95 12.83 18.15
CA SER A 175 -8.98 11.79 18.29
C SER A 175 -8.45 10.41 17.87
N PHE A 176 -7.70 10.32 16.77
CA PHE A 176 -7.05 9.07 16.35
C PHE A 176 -6.12 8.52 17.45
N LEU A 177 -5.26 9.35 18.03
CA LEU A 177 -4.35 8.94 19.10
C LEU A 177 -5.11 8.49 20.36
N LYS A 178 -6.16 9.22 20.76
CA LYS A 178 -7.06 8.83 21.87
C LYS A 178 -7.67 7.45 21.62
N HIS A 179 -8.25 7.24 20.45
CA HIS A 179 -8.83 5.95 20.10
C HIS A 179 -7.80 4.81 20.09
N TRP A 180 -6.58 5.06 19.59
CA TRP A 180 -5.51 4.07 19.65
C TRP A 180 -5.14 3.72 21.09
N ILE A 181 -5.02 4.73 21.98
CA ILE A 181 -4.75 4.53 23.42
C ILE A 181 -5.84 3.66 24.08
N TYR A 182 -7.10 3.79 23.66
CA TYR A 182 -8.21 2.97 24.12
C TYR A 182 -8.39 1.63 23.37
N GLY A 183 -7.48 1.28 22.46
CA GLY A 183 -7.42 -0.05 21.86
C GLY A 183 -7.96 -0.19 20.44
N SER A 184 -8.23 0.91 19.73
CA SER A 184 -8.42 0.87 18.28
C SER A 184 -7.11 0.50 17.57
N ASN A 185 -7.21 -0.17 16.42
CA ASN A 185 -6.06 -0.57 15.59
C ASN A 185 -4.97 -1.31 16.38
N ARG A 186 -5.34 -2.40 17.07
CA ARG A 186 -4.43 -3.14 17.96
C ARG A 186 -3.18 -3.66 17.26
N SER A 187 -3.33 -4.06 15.99
CA SER A 187 -2.25 -4.58 15.16
C SER A 187 -1.30 -3.51 14.62
N LEU A 188 -1.60 -2.21 14.78
CA LEU A 188 -0.80 -1.14 14.21
C LEU A 188 0.60 -1.11 14.82
N GLU A 189 1.61 -1.25 13.97
CA GLU A 189 3.04 -1.20 14.31
C GLU A 189 3.70 0.07 13.76
N TYR A 190 3.23 0.56 12.60
CA TYR A 190 3.73 1.78 11.99
C TYR A 190 2.64 2.62 11.33
N PHE A 191 2.63 3.91 11.66
CA PHE A 191 1.76 4.90 11.06
C PHE A 191 2.56 6.10 10.59
N SER A 192 2.25 6.59 9.38
CA SER A 192 2.88 7.77 8.82
C SER A 192 1.90 8.51 7.93
N MET A 193 1.62 9.77 8.24
CA MET A 193 0.69 10.60 7.48
C MET A 193 1.29 12.00 7.25
N GLN A 194 1.13 12.50 6.03
CA GLN A 194 1.38 13.90 5.70
C GLN A 194 0.12 14.74 5.93
N CYS A 195 0.30 15.91 6.51
CA CYS A 195 -0.74 16.91 6.73
C CYS A 195 -0.31 18.20 6.02
N ASP A 196 -1.15 18.80 5.17
CA ASP A 196 -0.79 20.09 4.57
C ASP A 196 -0.97 21.28 5.54
N THR A 197 -1.49 21.03 6.75
CA THR A 197 -1.52 22.00 7.85
C THR A 197 -0.35 21.80 8.80
N SER A 198 -0.01 22.85 9.56
CA SER A 198 0.94 22.73 10.67
C SER A 198 0.36 21.84 11.76
N LEU A 199 1.09 20.78 12.10
CA LEU A 199 0.79 19.97 13.28
C LEU A 199 1.17 20.75 14.54
N ASN A 200 0.20 20.96 15.42
CA ASN A 200 0.35 21.68 16.68
C ASN A 200 0.37 20.66 17.82
N GLU A 201 1.54 20.53 18.44
CA GLU A 201 1.78 19.60 19.55
C GLU A 201 0.79 19.75 20.70
N LEU A 202 0.50 20.97 21.14
CA LEU A 202 -0.44 21.24 22.24
C LEU A 202 -1.84 20.72 21.92
N ILE A 203 -2.28 20.84 20.66
CA ILE A 203 -3.60 20.34 20.24
C ILE A 203 -3.57 18.81 20.07
N LEU A 204 -2.49 18.28 19.53
CA LEU A 204 -2.36 16.84 19.25
C LEU A 204 -2.31 16.00 20.51
N PHE A 205 -1.66 16.50 21.56
CA PHE A 205 -1.50 15.79 22.83
C PHE A 205 -2.45 16.29 23.92
N ASP A 206 -3.41 17.15 23.58
CA ASP A 206 -4.41 17.62 24.53
C ASP A 206 -5.22 16.45 25.13
N GLY A 207 -5.22 16.38 26.46
CA GLY A 207 -5.85 15.31 27.23
C GLY A 207 -5.20 13.94 27.09
N LEU A 208 -3.93 13.85 26.65
CA LEU A 208 -3.15 12.63 26.61
C LEU A 208 -2.05 12.65 27.68
N GLU A 209 -1.79 11.50 28.31
CA GLU A 209 -0.55 11.30 29.04
C GLU A 209 0.57 10.95 28.04
N TYR A 210 1.65 11.73 28.05
CA TYR A 210 2.80 11.51 27.19
C TYR A 210 4.10 11.92 27.88
N GLU A 211 5.20 11.32 27.43
CA GLU A 211 6.56 11.64 27.87
C GLU A 211 7.39 12.10 26.67
N GLU A 212 8.06 13.25 26.79
CA GLU A 212 9.00 13.69 25.75
C GLU A 212 10.28 12.84 25.81
N LEU A 213 10.62 12.23 24.68
CA LEU A 213 11.81 11.40 24.54
C LEU A 213 13.00 12.22 24.08
N SER A 214 14.16 12.00 24.70
CA SER A 214 15.39 12.66 24.29
C SER A 214 15.70 12.40 22.81
N SER A 215 16.29 13.39 22.14
CA SER A 215 16.71 13.27 20.72
C SER A 215 17.74 12.16 20.47
N ARG A 216 18.39 11.64 21.53
CA ARG A 216 19.32 10.50 21.48
C ARG A 216 18.60 9.14 21.44
N MET A 217 17.35 9.08 21.89
CA MET A 217 16.57 7.85 21.87
C MET A 217 16.08 7.57 20.46
N VAL A 218 16.30 6.34 19.98
CA VAL A 218 15.93 5.92 18.62
C VAL A 218 14.99 4.73 18.67
N THR A 219 13.73 4.95 18.32
CA THR A 219 12.74 3.88 18.14
C THR A 219 12.79 3.40 16.69
N ARG A 220 12.90 2.08 16.49
CA ARG A 220 13.05 1.47 15.16
C ARG A 220 11.91 0.49 14.88
N TYR A 221 11.44 0.52 13.64
CA TYR A 221 10.50 -0.43 13.10
C TYR A 221 11.08 -1.04 11.84
N ARG A 222 11.23 -2.37 11.83
CA ARG A 222 11.73 -3.12 10.67
C ARG A 222 10.56 -3.70 9.93
N TYR A 223 10.41 -3.34 8.66
CA TYR A 223 9.35 -3.86 7.81
C TYR A 223 9.91 -4.37 6.50
N LYS A 224 9.14 -5.26 5.87
CA LYS A 224 9.41 -5.73 4.52
C LYS A 224 8.51 -4.99 3.55
N PHE A 225 9.09 -4.12 2.73
CA PHE A 225 8.30 -3.51 1.65
C PHE A 225 7.91 -4.56 0.60
N HIS A 226 8.73 -5.59 0.42
CA HIS A 226 8.38 -6.79 -0.34
C HIS A 226 8.51 -8.02 0.57
N PRO A 227 7.49 -8.89 0.65
CA PRO A 227 7.49 -10.06 1.54
C PRO A 227 8.69 -10.99 1.28
N GLU A 228 9.09 -11.05 0.02
CA GLU A 228 10.17 -11.89 -0.48
C GLU A 228 11.52 -11.17 -0.54
N SER A 229 11.55 -9.87 -0.22
CA SER A 229 12.82 -9.18 -0.05
C SER A 229 13.55 -9.77 1.16
N SER A 230 14.78 -10.17 0.94
CA SER A 230 15.74 -10.43 2.03
C SER A 230 16.09 -9.13 2.78
N PHE A 231 15.91 -7.97 2.14
CA PHE A 231 16.13 -6.67 2.72
C PHE A 231 14.92 -6.20 3.51
N TYR A 232 15.17 -5.91 4.78
CA TYR A 232 14.26 -5.15 5.62
C TYR A 232 14.54 -3.67 5.41
N GLU A 233 13.48 -2.89 5.28
CA GLU A 233 13.56 -1.45 5.48
C GLU A 233 13.41 -1.15 6.97
N THR A 234 14.05 -0.09 7.44
CA THR A 234 13.96 0.33 8.84
C THR A 234 13.46 1.77 8.90
N ALA A 235 12.23 1.93 9.39
CA ALA A 235 11.74 3.23 9.83
C ALA A 235 12.36 3.54 11.20
N SER A 236 13.00 4.69 11.34
CA SER A 236 13.52 5.16 12.65
C SER A 236 12.91 6.50 13.02
N ILE A 237 12.60 6.68 14.31
CA ILE A 237 12.23 7.95 14.94
C ILE A 237 13.30 8.26 15.98
N CYS A 238 13.85 9.48 15.93
CA CYS A 238 14.76 9.99 16.97
C CYS A 238 14.01 11.04 17.81
N GLY A 239 13.97 10.86 19.13
CA GLY A 239 13.13 11.65 20.05
C GLY A 239 11.64 11.49 19.81
N GLY A 240 10.87 12.55 20.06
CA GLY A 240 9.40 12.56 19.92
C GLY A 240 8.71 12.35 21.26
N PHE A 241 7.52 11.76 21.23
CA PHE A 241 6.66 11.61 22.39
C PHE A 241 6.26 10.15 22.57
N SER A 242 6.45 9.62 23.78
CA SER A 242 5.98 8.30 24.16
C SER A 242 4.55 8.38 24.66
N ILE A 243 3.66 7.54 24.14
CA ILE A 243 2.29 7.35 24.64
C ILE A 243 2.08 5.87 24.99
N LEU A 244 1.25 5.60 26.00
CA LEU A 244 0.93 4.26 26.46
C LEU A 244 -0.50 3.89 26.10
N ARG A 245 -0.69 2.72 25.49
CA ARG A 245 -2.01 2.13 25.26
C ARG A 245 -2.48 1.39 26.50
N TYR A 246 -3.80 1.25 26.67
CA TYR A 246 -4.42 0.59 27.82
C TYR A 246 -3.91 -0.86 28.07
N ASP A 247 -3.41 -1.54 27.04
CA ASP A 247 -2.87 -2.91 27.10
C ASP A 247 -1.36 -2.98 27.35
N GLY A 248 -0.71 -1.85 27.63
CA GLY A 248 0.72 -1.75 27.91
C GLY A 248 1.61 -1.55 26.67
N ALA A 249 1.06 -1.60 25.45
CA ALA A 249 1.83 -1.28 24.25
C ALA A 249 2.24 0.20 24.25
N ARG A 250 3.50 0.49 23.90
CA ARG A 250 4.01 1.86 23.81
C ARG A 250 4.11 2.30 22.37
N ALA A 251 3.94 3.59 22.12
CA ALA A 251 4.23 4.16 20.81
C ALA A 251 5.08 5.41 20.93
N THR A 252 6.04 5.55 20.02
CA THR A 252 6.78 6.80 19.83
C THR A 252 6.16 7.57 18.67
N VAL A 253 5.64 8.77 18.96
CA VAL A 253 5.04 9.70 18.02
C VAL A 253 6.02 10.84 17.72
N GLN A 254 6.24 11.14 16.44
CA GLN A 254 7.11 12.22 16.01
C GLN A 254 6.38 13.15 15.05
N LEU A 255 6.48 14.45 15.33
CA LEU A 255 6.02 15.52 14.47
C LEU A 255 7.22 16.07 13.69
N LYS A 256 7.12 16.15 12.38
CA LYS A 256 8.12 16.78 11.52
C LYS A 256 7.48 17.89 10.71
N LYS A 257 8.09 19.08 10.76
CA LYS A 257 7.72 20.21 9.93
C LYS A 257 8.61 20.25 8.69
N PHE A 258 8.00 20.40 7.52
CA PHE A 258 8.65 20.66 6.24
C PHE A 258 8.12 21.98 5.68
N THR A 259 8.79 22.51 4.65
CA THR A 259 8.42 23.81 4.05
C THR A 259 6.98 23.85 3.53
N ALA A 260 6.47 22.73 2.98
CA ALA A 260 5.16 22.67 2.33
C ALA A 260 4.11 21.84 3.09
N TYR A 261 4.50 21.13 4.15
CA TYR A 261 3.61 20.22 4.87
C TYR A 261 4.21 19.83 6.23
N SER A 262 3.40 19.23 7.09
CA SER A 262 3.83 18.53 8.28
C SER A 262 3.67 17.03 8.11
N LYS A 263 4.37 16.25 8.92
CA LYS A 263 4.28 14.79 8.93
C LYS A 263 4.21 14.29 10.35
N ILE A 264 3.23 13.45 10.63
CA ILE A 264 3.19 12.63 11.85
C ILE A 264 3.71 11.24 11.53
N ARG A 265 4.52 10.68 12.43
CA ARG A 265 4.97 9.29 12.38
C ARG A 265 4.76 8.67 13.75
N MET A 266 4.43 7.39 13.77
CA MET A 266 4.23 6.63 14.98
C MET A 266 4.80 5.23 14.79
N ILE A 267 5.62 4.78 15.74
CA ILE A 267 6.13 3.41 15.81
C ILE A 267 5.65 2.82 17.12
N VAL A 268 4.94 1.69 17.06
CA VAL A 268 4.52 0.93 18.24
C VAL A 268 5.59 -0.11 18.59
N TRP A 269 5.82 -0.29 19.88
CA TRP A 269 6.79 -1.20 20.44
C TRP A 269 6.28 -1.77 21.77
N HIS A 270 6.83 -2.92 22.15
CA HIS A 270 6.49 -3.69 23.34
C HIS A 270 7.68 -3.69 24.30
#